data_AF-A0A957VQ85-F1
#
_entry.id   AF-A0A957VQ85-F1
#
_cell.length_a   1.000
_cell.length_b   1.000
_cell.length_c   1.000
_cell.angle_alpha   90.00
_cell.angle_beta   90.00
_cell.angle_gamma   90.00
#
_symmetry.space_group_name_H-M   'P 1'
#
loop_
_entity.id
_entity.type
_entity.pdbx_description
1 polymer ?
#
loop_
_entity_poly.entity_id
_entity_poly.type
_entity_poly.pdbx_seq_one_letter_code
_entity_poly.pdbx_strand_id
1 'polypeptide(L)'
;MIYLLSDCDEYLAAERLAQLKRGLGDAEMADLNTTVFGDGSARAADLLAQASMMPFLSERRMVIAHDWLTQLDRRMAASKSTDS
;
A
#
# COMPACT_ATOMS: atom_id res chain seq x y z
N MET A 1 -3.82 -8.80 6.80
CA MET A 1 -4.19 -7.62 7.61
C MET A 1 -4.18 -6.41 6.72
N ILE A 2 -5.13 -5.48 6.86
CA ILE A 2 -5.24 -4.29 6.02
C ILE A 2 -5.24 -3.07 6.94
N TYR A 3 -4.43 -2.06 6.59
CA TYR A 3 -4.40 -0.77 7.26
C TYR A 3 -4.87 0.29 6.29
N LEU A 4 -5.70 1.21 6.77
CA LEU A 4 -6.08 2.41 6.04
C LEU A 4 -5.57 3.61 6.83
N LEU A 5 -4.69 4.38 6.19
CA LEU A 5 -4.16 5.63 6.71
C LEU A 5 -4.82 6.75 5.90
N SER A 6 -5.80 7.41 6.50
CA SER A 6 -6.57 8.51 5.89
C SER A 6 -6.39 9.76 6.72
N ASP A 7 -6.27 10.91 6.05
CA ASP A 7 -6.12 12.23 6.68
C ASP A 7 -5.00 12.26 7.74
N CYS A 8 -3.91 11.56 7.45
CA CYS A 8 -2.77 11.44 8.36
C CYS A 8 -1.80 12.58 8.09
N ASP A 9 -1.29 13.18 9.15
CA ASP A 9 -0.06 13.98 9.08
C ASP A 9 1.08 13.13 8.47
N GLU A 10 1.84 13.71 7.54
CA GLU A 10 2.88 12.99 6.78
C GLU A 10 3.95 12.37 7.69
N TYR A 11 4.34 13.08 8.76
CA TYR A 11 5.33 12.59 9.70
C TYR A 11 4.79 11.41 10.49
N LEU A 12 3.56 11.51 11.01
CA LEU A 12 2.92 10.41 11.74
C LEU A 12 2.67 9.18 10.84
N ALA A 13 2.31 9.40 9.58
CA ALA A 13 2.15 8.32 8.61
C ALA A 13 3.48 7.60 8.35
N ALA A 14 4.57 8.36 8.14
CA ALA A 14 5.90 7.81 7.94
C ALA A 14 6.39 7.04 9.17
N GLU A 15 6.18 7.57 10.38
CA GLU A 15 6.53 6.89 11.63
C GLU A 15 5.75 5.58 11.79
N ARG A 16 4.43 5.60 11.49
CA ARG A 16 3.59 4.40 11.56
C ARG A 16 4.03 3.35 10.56
N LEU A 17 4.36 3.74 9.32
CA LEU A 17 4.90 2.84 8.30
C LEU A 17 6.24 2.26 8.75
N ALA A 18 7.14 3.06 9.31
CA ALA A 18 8.42 2.58 9.84
C ALA A 18 8.24 1.60 11.01
N GLN A 19 7.25 1.83 11.87
CA GLN A 19 6.90 0.90 12.94
C GLN A 19 6.39 -0.45 12.40
N LEU A 20 5.51 -0.42 11.40
CA LEU A 20 5.03 -1.63 10.73
C LEU A 20 6.18 -2.37 10.04
N LYS A 21 7.06 -1.63 9.35
CA LYS A 21 8.20 -2.17 8.61
C LYS A 21 9.20 -2.89 9.51
N ARG A 22 9.46 -2.38 10.71
CA ARG A 22 10.28 -3.06 11.73
C ARG A 22 9.71 -4.41 12.16
N GLY A 23 8.42 -4.66 11.96
CA GLY A 23 7.79 -5.96 12.22
C GLY A 23 8.11 -7.05 11.18
N LEU A 24 8.80 -6.73 10.08
CA LEU A 24 9.18 -7.69 9.03
C LEU A 24 10.52 -8.39 9.26
N GLY A 25 11.34 -7.91 10.20
CA GLY A 25 12.67 -8.43 10.49
C GLY A 25 13.71 -7.33 10.58
N ASP A 26 14.97 -7.68 10.28
CA ASP A 26 16.02 -6.69 10.07
C ASP A 26 15.73 -5.79 8.85
N ALA A 27 16.54 -4.74 8.68
CA ALA A 27 16.31 -3.75 7.62
C ALA A 27 16.38 -4.37 6.21
N GLU A 28 17.28 -5.33 5.99
CA GLU A 28 17.47 -5.97 4.69
C GLU A 28 16.28 -6.87 4.34
N MET A 29 15.83 -7.71 5.27
CA MET A 29 14.63 -8.53 5.10
C MET A 29 13.38 -7.68 4.95
N ALA A 30 13.26 -6.59 5.70
CA ALA A 30 12.13 -5.68 5.57
C ALA A 30 12.09 -5.02 4.18
N ASP A 31 13.23 -4.62 3.62
CA ASP A 31 13.32 -4.05 2.28
C ASP A 31 12.95 -5.08 1.20
N LEU A 32 13.48 -6.31 1.29
CA LEU A 32 13.18 -7.40 0.35
C LEU A 32 11.70 -7.81 0.36
N ASN A 33 11.02 -7.62 1.49
CA ASN A 33 9.61 -7.98 1.68
C ASN A 33 8.66 -6.78 1.61
N THR A 34 9.13 -5.60 1.18
CA THR A 34 8.30 -4.41 1.02
C THR A 34 8.17 -4.03 -0.45
N THR A 35 6.95 -3.73 -0.89
CA THR A 35 6.68 -3.15 -2.21
C THR A 35 5.94 -1.84 -2.06
N VAL A 36 6.36 -0.79 -2.77
CA VAL A 36 5.78 0.55 -2.70
C VAL A 36 5.23 0.97 -4.07
N PHE A 37 3.98 1.41 -4.09
CA PHE A 37 3.32 2.06 -5.21
C PHE A 37 3.12 3.53 -4.87
N GLY A 38 3.74 4.44 -5.64
CA GLY A 38 3.91 5.84 -5.24
C GLY A 38 2.97 6.87 -5.87
N ASP A 39 2.21 6.52 -6.89
CA ASP A 39 1.49 7.49 -7.74
C ASP A 39 -0.04 7.29 -7.75
N GLY A 40 -0.56 6.45 -6.86
CA GLY A 40 -1.97 6.05 -6.85
C GLY A 40 -2.44 5.30 -8.10
N SER A 41 -1.55 5.00 -9.06
CA SER A 41 -1.93 4.43 -10.35
C SER A 41 -2.19 2.92 -10.27
N ALA A 42 -1.68 2.25 -9.23
CA ALA A 42 -1.85 0.83 -9.00
C ALA A 42 -3.31 0.37 -9.15
N ARG A 43 -3.54 -0.75 -9.83
CA ARG A 43 -4.85 -1.38 -9.87
C ARG A 43 -5.02 -2.30 -8.66
N ALA A 44 -6.27 -2.56 -8.28
CA ALA A 44 -6.56 -3.49 -7.20
C ALA A 44 -5.94 -4.88 -7.45
N ALA A 45 -5.92 -5.33 -8.70
CA ALA A 45 -5.28 -6.59 -9.10
C ALA A 45 -3.77 -6.60 -8.85
N ASP A 46 -3.07 -5.48 -9.08
CA ASP A 46 -1.62 -5.37 -8.88
C ASP A 46 -1.29 -5.43 -7.39
N LEU A 47 -2.05 -4.69 -6.57
CA LEU A 47 -1.92 -4.71 -5.11
C LEU A 47 -2.17 -6.11 -4.54
N LEU A 48 -3.22 -6.78 -5.00
CA LEU A 48 -3.55 -8.14 -4.58
C LEU A 48 -2.47 -9.13 -5.01
N ALA A 49 -1.97 -9.02 -6.24
CA ALA A 49 -0.92 -9.89 -6.75
C ALA A 49 0.34 -9.77 -5.89
N GLN A 50 0.79 -8.55 -5.59
CA GLN A 50 1.94 -8.32 -4.69
C GLN A 50 1.67 -8.84 -3.28
N ALA A 51 0.51 -8.54 -2.71
CA ALA A 51 0.17 -8.97 -1.35
C ALA A 51 0.05 -10.49 -1.20
N SER A 52 -0.24 -11.20 -2.29
CA SER A 52 -0.37 -12.67 -2.32
C SER A 52 0.94 -13.40 -2.61
N MET A 53 2.01 -12.68 -2.96
CA MET A 53 3.32 -13.31 -3.20
C MET A 53 3.90 -13.87 -1.89
N MET A 54 4.51 -15.06 -1.99
CA MET A 54 5.25 -15.65 -0.88
C MET A 54 6.33 -14.67 -0.39
N PRO A 55 6.37 -14.36 0.92
CA PRO A 55 7.45 -13.55 1.49
C PRO A 55 8.81 -14.24 1.32
N PHE A 56 9.86 -13.46 1.11
CA PHE A 56 11.23 -13.93 1.03
C PHE A 56 11.83 -14.08 2.42
N LEU A 57 12.07 -15.32 2.86
CA LEU A 57 12.72 -15.64 4.16
C LEU A 57 12.16 -14.87 5.37
N SER A 58 10.87 -14.52 5.33
CA SER A 58 10.15 -13.81 6.38
C SER A 58 8.74 -14.38 6.53
N GLU A 59 8.06 -14.06 7.62
CA GLU A 59 6.69 -14.50 7.86
C GLU A 59 5.66 -13.65 7.09
N ARG A 60 6.02 -12.41 6.72
CA ARG A 60 5.07 -11.42 6.20
C ARG A 60 5.68 -10.58 5.10
N ARG A 61 4.81 -10.11 4.20
CA ARG A 61 5.11 -9.11 3.16
C ARG A 61 4.32 -7.84 3.43
N MET A 62 4.92 -6.69 3.14
CA MET A 62 4.28 -5.38 3.23
C MET A 62 4.09 -4.79 1.84
N VAL A 63 2.88 -4.32 1.56
CA VAL A 63 2.56 -3.58 0.33
C VAL A 63 2.04 -2.22 0.75
N ILE A 64 2.68 -1.17 0.23
CA ILE A 64 2.35 0.23 0.51
C ILE A 64 1.82 0.84 -0.78
N ALA A 65 0.63 1.44 -0.73
CA ALA A 65 0.02 2.12 -1.86
C ALA A 65 -0.32 3.57 -1.46
N HIS A 66 0.52 4.51 -1.89
CA HIS A 66 0.29 5.94 -1.71
C HIS A 66 -0.78 6.44 -2.70
N ASP A 67 -1.57 7.42 -2.25
CA ASP A 67 -2.61 8.10 -3.04
C ASP A 67 -3.69 7.21 -3.68
N TRP A 68 -3.72 5.92 -3.32
CA TRP A 68 -4.56 4.93 -4.00
C TRP A 68 -6.06 5.18 -3.77
N LEU A 69 -6.45 5.54 -2.54
CA LEU A 69 -7.85 5.82 -2.22
C LEU A 69 -8.34 7.07 -2.96
N THR A 70 -7.55 8.14 -2.97
CA THR A 70 -7.83 9.37 -3.73
C THR A 70 -8.03 9.06 -5.22
N GLN A 71 -7.16 8.24 -5.80
CA GLN A 71 -7.26 7.87 -7.21
C GLN A 71 -8.43 6.92 -7.50
N LEU A 72 -8.77 6.04 -6.56
CA LEU A 72 -9.95 5.18 -6.64
C LEU A 72 -11.23 6.02 -6.64
N ASP A 73 -11.36 6.99 -5.75
CA ASP A 73 -12.50 7.90 -5.68
C ASP A 73 -12.69 8.67 -6.99
N ARG A 74 -11.60 9.19 -7.57
CA ARG A 74 -11.63 9.85 -8.89
C ARG A 74 -12.13 8.92 -9.99
N ARG A 75 -11.65 7.67 -10.03
CA ARG A 75 -12.10 6.66 -11.02
C ARG A 75 -13.58 6.33 -10.85
N MET A 76 -14.05 6.17 -9.62
CA MET A 76 -15.45 5.92 -9.32
C MET A 76 -16.35 7.09 -9.73
N ALA A 77 -15.94 8.33 -9.45
CA ALA A 77 -16.67 9.51 -9.89
C ALA A 77 -16.77 9.59 -11.42
N ALA A 78 -15.66 9.35 -12.14
CA ALA A 78 -15.65 9.33 -13.60
C ALA A 78 -16.59 8.25 -14.17
N SER A 79 -16.61 7.04 -13.60
CA SER A 79 -17.48 5.95 -14.06
C SER A 79 -18.98 6.29 -13.97
N LYS A 80 -19.39 7.09 -12.97
CA LYS A 80 -20.79 7.52 -12.81
C LYS A 80 -21.21 8.56 -13.86
N SER A 81 -20.27 9.35 -14.37
CA SER A 81 -20.55 10.39 -15.38
C SER A 81 -20.74 9.86 -16.80
N THR A 82 -20.35 8.62 -17.08
CA THR A 82 -20.47 8.01 -18.42
C THR A 82 -21.87 7.40 -18.66
N ASP A 83 -22.66 7.19 -17.61
CA ASP A 83 -24.03 6.66 -17.66
C ASP A 83 -25.11 7.77 -17.62
N SER A 84 -24.75 9.04 -17.83
CA SER A 84 -25.65 10.20 -17.90
C SER A 84 -25.52 10.91 -19.25
#